data_AF-A0A821G1E9-F1
#
_entry.id   AF-A0A821G1E9-F1
#
_cell.length_a   1.000
_cell.length_b   1.000
_cell.length_c   1.000
_cell.angle_alpha   90.00
_cell.angle_beta   90.00
_cell.angle_gamma   90.00
#
_symmetry.space_group_name_H-M   'P 1'
#
loop_
_entity.id
_entity.type
_entity.pdbx_description
1 polymer ?
#
loop_
_entity_poly.entity_id
_entity_poly.type
_entity_poly.pdbx_seq_one_letter_code
_entity_poly.pdbx_strand_id
1 'polypeptide(L)'
;ATFNGWIEIMADATDIKEIDVQPEYEVNVYILIYFVLFIVFGAFFTLNLFIGVVIDNFNQQKRMLRLDGSIDILMTEDQKKYRNALKKMVKKKPTKAFPRPRFAFARFLFDLTTNQKFDIFIMICIFLNMFCMCLEHHNQTHIFGLTLDYINHVFVAM
;
A
#
# COMPACT_ATOMS: atom_id res chain seq x y z
N ALA A 1 -15.44 14.68 -16.36
CA ALA A 1 -15.89 13.97 -15.13
C ALA A 1 -14.70 13.52 -14.26
N THR A 2 -13.64 14.31 -14.16
CA THR A 2 -12.47 14.00 -13.31
C THR A 2 -12.62 14.56 -11.89
N PHE A 3 -13.77 15.17 -11.58
CA PHE A 3 -14.10 15.84 -10.31
C PHE A 3 -13.18 17.00 -9.91
N ASN A 4 -12.32 17.48 -10.82
CA ASN A 4 -11.54 18.70 -10.63
C ASN A 4 -12.27 19.87 -11.30
N GLY A 5 -12.43 20.99 -10.59
CA GLY A 5 -13.12 22.19 -11.09
C GLY A 5 -14.64 22.07 -11.24
N TRP A 6 -15.23 20.92 -10.90
CA TRP A 6 -16.67 20.68 -11.06
C TRP A 6 -17.54 21.52 -10.12
N ILE A 7 -17.04 21.90 -8.94
CA ILE A 7 -17.78 22.72 -7.98
C ILE A 7 -18.03 24.12 -8.54
N GLU A 8 -17.01 24.74 -9.14
CA GLU A 8 -17.12 26.08 -9.75
C GLU A 8 -18.12 26.06 -10.91
N ILE A 9 -18.02 25.06 -11.79
CA ILE A 9 -18.96 24.91 -12.92
C ILE A 9 -20.40 24.67 -12.45
N MET A 10 -20.60 23.88 -11.39
CA MET A 10 -21.94 23.65 -10.82
C MET A 10 -22.49 24.90 -10.14
N ALA A 11 -21.65 25.67 -9.44
CA ALA A 11 -22.04 26.93 -8.83
C ALA A 11 -22.47 27.94 -9.91
N ASP A 12 -21.61 28.17 -10.91
CA ASP A 12 -21.90 29.04 -12.05
C ASP A 12 -23.19 28.62 -12.75
N ALA A 13 -23.38 27.32 -12.98
CA ALA A 13 -24.57 26.79 -13.65
C ALA A 13 -25.85 26.96 -12.81
N THR A 14 -25.75 26.90 -11.48
CA THR A 14 -26.89 27.06 -10.57
C THR A 14 -27.35 28.51 -10.47
N ASP A 15 -26.45 29.46 -10.71
CA ASP A 15 -26.74 30.90 -10.63
C ASP A 15 -27.26 31.50 -11.96
N ILE A 16 -27.33 30.71 -13.05
CA ILE A 16 -27.80 31.16 -14.37
C ILE A 16 -29.32 31.45 -14.35
N LYS A 17 -29.69 32.61 -14.92
CA LYS A 17 -31.09 33.03 -15.15
C LYS A 17 -31.50 32.97 -16.61
N GLU A 18 -31.15 34.00 -17.37
CA GLU A 18 -31.49 34.17 -18.79
C GLU A 18 -30.26 34.72 -19.54
N ILE A 19 -30.32 34.69 -20.87
CA ILE A 19 -29.25 35.23 -21.72
C ILE A 19 -29.12 36.73 -21.46
N ASP A 20 -27.89 37.22 -21.32
CA ASP A 20 -27.53 38.62 -21.06
C ASP A 20 -28.01 39.21 -19.71
N VAL A 21 -28.35 38.36 -18.73
CA VAL A 21 -28.69 38.77 -17.35
C VAL A 21 -27.60 38.34 -16.38
N GLN A 22 -27.24 39.20 -15.42
CA GLN A 22 -26.26 38.88 -14.38
C GLN A 22 -26.76 37.70 -13.51
N PRO A 23 -25.93 36.67 -13.25
CA PRO A 23 -26.27 35.57 -12.36
C PRO A 23 -26.61 36.05 -10.95
N GLU A 24 -27.51 35.32 -10.30
CA GLU A 24 -27.94 35.55 -8.93
C GLU A 24 -27.89 34.22 -8.17
N TYR A 25 -27.50 34.31 -6.91
CA TYR A 25 -27.21 33.15 -6.07
C TYR A 25 -28.41 32.19 -5.98
N GLU A 26 -28.17 30.92 -6.34
CA GLU A 26 -29.11 29.80 -6.20
C GLU A 26 -30.49 29.99 -6.88
N VAL A 27 -30.55 30.70 -8.01
CA VAL A 27 -31.83 30.88 -8.73
C VAL A 27 -32.33 29.59 -9.39
N ASN A 28 -31.44 28.73 -9.89
CA ASN A 28 -31.81 27.52 -10.62
C ASN A 28 -31.18 26.25 -10.04
N VAL A 29 -31.49 25.96 -8.78
CA VAL A 29 -31.00 24.77 -8.04
C VAL A 29 -31.34 23.44 -8.74
N TYR A 30 -32.40 23.40 -9.56
CA TYR A 30 -32.79 22.19 -10.29
C TYR A 30 -31.75 21.71 -11.31
N ILE A 31 -30.85 22.59 -11.76
CA ILE A 31 -29.73 22.23 -12.65
C ILE A 31 -28.79 21.21 -11.98
N LEU A 32 -28.71 21.16 -10.64
CA LEU A 32 -27.92 20.15 -9.94
C LEU A 32 -28.37 18.70 -10.26
N ILE A 33 -29.66 18.50 -10.56
CA ILE A 33 -30.18 17.19 -10.97
C ILE A 33 -29.56 16.74 -12.29
N TYR A 34 -29.31 17.66 -13.23
CA TYR A 34 -28.61 17.36 -14.47
C TYR A 34 -27.19 16.83 -14.20
N PHE A 35 -26.43 17.48 -13.31
CA PHE A 35 -25.08 17.03 -12.95
C PHE A 35 -25.08 15.67 -12.26
N VAL A 36 -26.04 15.39 -11.38
CA VAL A 36 -26.19 14.08 -10.72
C VAL A 36 -26.45 12.99 -11.77
N LEU A 37 -27.40 13.21 -12.68
CA LEU A 37 -27.69 12.25 -13.75
C LEU A 37 -26.48 12.06 -14.68
N PHE A 38 -25.78 13.13 -15.03
CA PHE A 38 -24.57 13.07 -15.85
C PHE A 38 -23.44 12.28 -15.17
N ILE A 39 -23.26 12.41 -13.85
CA ILE A 39 -22.25 11.63 -13.11
C ILE A 39 -22.63 10.14 -13.09
N VAL A 40 -23.89 9.81 -12.83
CA VAL A 40 -24.36 8.42 -12.76
C VAL A 40 -24.32 7.75 -14.14
N PHE A 41 -24.89 8.37 -15.16
CA PHE A 41 -25.01 7.75 -16.48
C PHE A 41 -23.82 8.04 -17.39
N GLY A 42 -23.28 9.27 -17.36
CA GLY A 42 -22.20 9.69 -18.24
C GLY A 42 -20.82 9.29 -17.73
N ALA A 43 -20.56 9.42 -16.43
CA ALA A 43 -19.25 9.11 -15.86
C ALA A 43 -19.15 7.67 -15.37
N PHE A 44 -20.04 7.25 -14.47
CA PHE A 44 -19.94 5.95 -13.82
C PHE A 44 -20.17 4.79 -14.79
N PHE A 45 -21.23 4.84 -15.62
CA PHE A 45 -21.47 3.78 -16.61
C PHE A 45 -20.36 3.71 -17.67
N THR A 46 -19.96 4.85 -18.24
CA THR A 46 -18.87 4.90 -19.24
C THR A 46 -17.55 4.39 -18.68
N LEU A 47 -17.20 4.76 -17.45
CA LEU A 47 -15.98 4.29 -16.79
C LEU A 47 -16.04 2.78 -16.55
N ASN A 48 -17.17 2.26 -16.06
CA ASN A 48 -17.34 0.82 -15.83
C ASN A 48 -17.28 0.01 -17.14
N LEU A 49 -17.92 0.50 -18.21
CA LEU A 49 -17.83 -0.10 -19.54
C LEU A 49 -16.38 -0.10 -20.04
N PHE A 50 -15.68 1.03 -19.94
CA PHE A 50 -14.30 1.17 -20.37
C PHE A 50 -13.37 0.21 -19.62
N ILE A 51 -13.45 0.16 -18.29
CA ILE A 51 -12.69 -0.81 -17.48
C ILE A 51 -13.03 -2.25 -17.88
N GLY A 52 -14.31 -2.55 -18.10
CA GLY A 52 -14.76 -3.86 -18.56
C GLY A 52 -14.11 -4.29 -19.88
N VAL A 53 -14.13 -3.41 -20.88
CA VAL A 53 -13.51 -3.66 -22.20
C VAL A 53 -11.99 -3.80 -22.08
N VAL A 54 -11.34 -2.95 -21.29
CA VAL A 54 -9.88 -3.01 -21.07
C VAL A 54 -9.50 -4.32 -20.38
N ILE A 55 -10.19 -4.71 -19.32
CA ILE A 55 -9.94 -5.98 -18.60
C ILE A 55 -10.20 -7.17 -19.50
N ASP A 56 -11.29 -7.18 -20.26
CA ASP A 56 -11.59 -8.27 -21.17
C ASP A 56 -10.51 -8.38 -22.26
N ASN A 57 -10.07 -7.25 -22.83
CA ASN A 57 -8.98 -7.22 -23.79
C ASN A 57 -7.67 -7.76 -23.19
N PHE A 58 -7.28 -7.35 -21.98
CA PHE A 58 -6.10 -7.89 -21.30
C PHE A 58 -6.24 -9.38 -21.00
N ASN A 59 -7.44 -9.85 -20.65
CA ASN A 59 -7.68 -11.28 -20.40
C ASN A 59 -7.65 -12.10 -21.69
N GLN A 60 -8.16 -11.57 -22.80
CA GLN A 60 -8.06 -12.19 -24.12
C GLN A 60 -6.61 -12.29 -24.56
N GLN A 61 -5.84 -11.19 -24.47
CA GLN A 61 -4.39 -11.21 -24.69
C GLN A 61 -3.73 -12.26 -23.79
N LYS A 62 -3.95 -12.22 -22.47
CA LYS A 62 -3.38 -13.21 -21.54
C LYS A 62 -3.74 -14.66 -21.90
N ARG A 63 -4.93 -14.95 -22.42
CA ARG A 63 -5.34 -16.30 -22.88
C ARG A 63 -4.60 -16.70 -24.16
N MET A 64 -4.55 -15.83 -25.16
CA MET A 64 -3.80 -16.07 -26.39
C MET A 64 -2.31 -16.30 -26.10
N LEU A 65 -1.75 -15.53 -25.19
CA LEU A 65 -0.34 -15.59 -24.81
C LEU A 65 0.00 -16.77 -23.89
N ARG A 66 -0.98 -17.28 -23.12
CA ARG A 66 -0.85 -18.55 -22.39
C ARG A 66 -0.78 -19.75 -23.32
N LEU A 67 -1.56 -19.74 -24.41
CA LEU A 67 -1.56 -20.80 -25.42
C LEU A 67 -0.21 -20.88 -26.16
N ASP A 68 0.45 -19.73 -26.33
CA ASP A 68 1.78 -19.61 -26.96
C ASP A 68 2.96 -19.83 -25.99
N GLY A 69 2.72 -20.30 -24.76
CA GLY A 69 3.78 -20.53 -23.75
C GLY A 69 4.43 -19.26 -23.16
N SER A 70 3.90 -18.09 -23.52
CA SER A 70 4.46 -16.76 -23.31
C SER A 70 3.65 -15.96 -22.28
N ILE A 71 3.44 -16.50 -21.07
CA ILE A 71 2.81 -15.79 -19.94
C ILE A 71 3.56 -14.49 -19.55
N ASP A 72 4.73 -14.26 -20.14
CA ASP A 72 5.74 -13.29 -19.71
C ASP A 72 5.97 -12.18 -20.74
N ILE A 73 4.96 -11.71 -21.50
CA ILE A 73 5.20 -10.70 -22.56
C ILE A 73 5.61 -9.31 -22.06
N LEU A 74 5.37 -9.00 -20.78
CA LEU A 74 5.93 -7.81 -20.15
C LEU A 74 7.30 -8.05 -19.49
N MET A 75 7.78 -9.29 -19.48
CA MET A 75 9.02 -9.66 -18.81
C MET A 75 10.05 -10.11 -19.82
N THR A 76 11.26 -9.60 -19.70
CA THR A 76 12.38 -10.10 -20.52
C THR A 76 12.74 -11.53 -20.12
N GLU A 77 13.44 -12.25 -21.02
CA GLU A 77 13.88 -13.62 -20.74
C GLU A 77 14.73 -13.74 -19.46
N ASP A 78 15.55 -12.73 -19.16
CA ASP A 78 16.38 -12.69 -17.97
C ASP A 78 15.55 -12.46 -16.69
N GLN A 79 14.52 -11.61 -16.75
CA GLN A 79 13.57 -11.43 -15.66
C GLN A 79 12.79 -12.72 -15.37
N LYS A 80 12.44 -13.49 -16.42
CA LYS A 80 11.81 -14.81 -16.28
C LYS A 80 12.72 -15.81 -15.58
N LYS A 81 14.00 -15.89 -15.98
CA LYS A 81 15.00 -16.75 -15.30
C LYS A 81 15.17 -16.37 -13.83
N TYR A 82 15.30 -15.08 -13.53
CA TYR A 82 15.42 -14.57 -12.16
C TYR A 82 14.18 -14.90 -11.31
N ARG A 83 12.97 -14.67 -11.85
CA ARG A 83 11.71 -15.02 -11.18
C ARG A 83 11.60 -16.52 -10.88
N ASN A 84 12.00 -17.35 -11.83
CA ASN A 84 11.98 -18.81 -11.65
C ASN A 84 12.99 -19.26 -10.59
N ALA A 85 14.17 -18.64 -10.55
CA ALA A 85 15.16 -18.87 -9.49
C ALA A 85 14.60 -18.47 -8.11
N LEU A 86 14.00 -17.28 -7.98
CA LEU A 86 13.36 -16.83 -6.74
C LEU A 86 12.25 -17.78 -6.28
N LYS A 87 11.33 -18.17 -7.18
CA LYS A 87 10.25 -19.12 -6.87
C LYS A 87 10.80 -20.46 -6.38
N LYS A 88 11.88 -20.95 -6.99
CA LYS A 88 12.53 -22.21 -6.59
C LYS A 88 13.20 -22.10 -5.22
N MET A 89 13.80 -20.96 -4.90
CA MET A 89 14.39 -20.70 -3.59
C MET A 89 13.33 -20.63 -2.49
N VAL A 90 12.22 -19.94 -2.71
CA VAL A 90 11.09 -19.87 -1.75
C VAL A 90 10.51 -21.26 -1.45
N LYS A 91 10.43 -22.14 -2.46
CA LYS A 91 9.91 -23.50 -2.29
C LYS A 91 10.87 -24.43 -1.53
N LYS A 92 12.15 -24.10 -1.45
CA LYS A 92 13.14 -24.93 -0.76
C LYS A 92 13.09 -24.64 0.74
N LYS A 93 12.68 -25.63 1.53
CA LYS A 93 12.80 -25.54 2.99
C LYS A 93 14.27 -25.40 3.37
N PRO A 94 14.66 -24.46 4.26
CA PRO A 94 16.03 -24.38 4.75
C PRO A 94 16.39 -25.69 5.47
N THR A 95 17.53 -26.29 5.13
CA THR A 95 17.96 -27.57 5.70
C THR A 95 19.06 -27.43 6.74
N LYS A 96 18.75 -28.01 7.90
CA LYS A 96 19.54 -28.40 9.10
C LYS A 96 20.11 -27.29 10.00
N ALA A 97 19.68 -27.37 11.26
CA ALA A 97 20.21 -26.68 12.42
C ALA A 97 21.73 -26.90 12.55
N PHE A 98 22.43 -25.83 12.90
CA PHE A 98 23.87 -25.83 13.14
C PHE A 98 24.25 -26.90 14.21
N PRO A 99 25.42 -27.55 14.07
CA PRO A 99 25.86 -28.54 15.04
C PRO A 99 26.06 -27.88 16.42
N ARG A 100 25.63 -28.56 17.49
CA ARG A 100 25.73 -28.03 18.86
C ARG A 100 27.21 -27.88 19.27
N PRO A 101 27.61 -26.75 19.90
CA PRO A 101 28.97 -26.55 20.40
C PRO A 101 29.39 -27.56 21.47
N ARG A 102 30.69 -27.87 21.56
CA ARG A 102 31.25 -28.81 22.56
C ARG A 102 31.45 -28.19 23.95
N PHE A 103 31.72 -26.88 24.03
CA PHE A 103 31.97 -26.18 25.30
C PHE A 103 30.67 -25.90 26.05
N ALA A 104 30.65 -26.12 27.37
CA ALA A 104 29.44 -26.00 28.19
C ALA A 104 28.80 -24.59 28.14
N PHE A 105 29.60 -23.53 28.22
CA PHE A 105 29.11 -22.15 28.13
C PHE A 105 28.54 -21.83 26.73
N ALA A 106 29.24 -22.22 25.67
CA ALA A 106 28.78 -22.04 24.30
C ALA A 106 27.49 -22.82 24.01
N ARG A 107 27.34 -24.00 24.63
CA ARG A 107 26.12 -24.81 24.55
C ARG A 107 24.93 -24.12 25.22
N PHE A 108 25.15 -23.53 26.40
CA PHE A 108 24.11 -22.76 27.10
C PHE A 108 23.63 -21.57 26.26
N LEU A 109 24.54 -20.78 25.70
CA LEU A 109 24.19 -19.66 24.82
C LEU A 109 23.47 -20.13 23.55
N PHE A 110 23.92 -21.24 22.94
CA PHE A 110 23.27 -21.82 21.77
C PHE A 110 21.83 -22.28 22.07
N ASP A 111 21.61 -22.96 23.19
CA ASP A 111 20.29 -23.43 23.58
C ASP A 111 19.36 -22.26 23.97
N LEU A 112 19.91 -21.14 24.46
CA LEU A 112 19.16 -19.90 24.72
C LEU A 112 18.73 -19.19 23.42
N THR A 113 19.67 -18.95 22.49
CA THR A 113 19.39 -18.21 21.25
C THR A 113 18.63 -19.02 20.20
N THR A 114 18.68 -20.36 20.26
CA THR A 114 17.94 -21.23 19.34
C THR A 114 16.49 -21.49 19.82
N ASN A 115 16.11 -21.00 21.00
CA ASN A 115 14.78 -21.20 21.55
C ASN A 115 13.77 -20.22 20.96
N GLN A 116 12.61 -20.71 20.50
CA GLN A 116 11.51 -19.89 19.98
C GLN A 116 11.06 -18.78 20.96
N LYS A 117 11.18 -19.00 22.28
CA LYS A 117 10.86 -17.98 23.28
C LYS A 117 11.77 -16.76 23.19
N PHE A 118 13.05 -16.97 22.86
CA PHE A 118 14.01 -15.89 22.65
C PHE A 118 13.67 -15.10 21.38
N ASP A 119 13.29 -15.78 20.29
CA ASP A 119 12.84 -15.11 19.07
C ASP A 119 11.60 -14.22 19.31
N ILE A 120 10.62 -14.72 20.08
CA ILE A 120 9.43 -13.93 20.45
C ILE A 120 9.82 -12.71 21.30
N PHE A 121 10.76 -12.87 22.24
CA PHE A 121 11.26 -11.76 23.05
C PHE A 121 11.89 -10.67 22.18
N ILE A 122 12.78 -11.04 21.24
CA ILE A 122 13.40 -10.08 20.31
C ILE A 122 12.35 -9.40 19.43
N MET A 123 11.34 -10.14 18.93
CA MET A 123 10.25 -9.56 18.15
C MET A 123 9.46 -8.50 18.95
N ILE A 124 9.20 -8.75 20.24
CA ILE A 124 8.57 -7.78 21.14
C ILE A 124 9.45 -6.55 21.33
N CYS A 125 10.76 -6.71 21.53
CA CYS A 125 11.69 -5.59 21.66
C CYS A 125 11.73 -4.71 20.41
N ILE A 126 11.73 -5.30 19.21
CA ILE A 126 11.68 -4.55 17.94
C ILE A 126 10.37 -3.76 17.83
N PHE A 127 9.24 -4.38 18.19
CA PHE A 127 7.95 -3.73 18.18
C PHE A 127 7.88 -2.55 19.16
N LEU A 128 8.38 -2.74 20.39
CA LEU A 128 8.44 -1.69 21.40
C LEU A 128 9.35 -0.53 20.98
N ASN A 129 10.50 -0.81 20.37
CA ASN A 129 11.39 0.22 19.83
C ASN A 129 10.69 1.04 18.72
N MET A 130 10.01 0.38 17.79
CA MET A 130 9.21 1.06 16.76
C MET A 130 8.11 1.92 17.40
N PHE A 131 7.44 1.40 18.43
CA PHE A 131 6.41 2.13 19.16
C PHE A 131 6.99 3.38 19.86
N CYS A 132 8.16 3.28 20.48
CA CYS A 132 8.85 4.43 21.08
C CYS A 132 9.16 5.52 20.05
N MET A 133 9.60 5.16 18.84
CA MET A 133 9.79 6.15 17.76
C MET A 133 8.47 6.79 17.30
N CYS A 134 7.36 6.05 17.29
CA CYS A 134 6.04 6.59 16.95
C CYS A 134 5.47 7.58 17.97
N LEU A 135 5.97 7.56 19.22
CA LEU A 135 5.52 8.49 20.27
C LEU A 135 6.16 9.88 20.15
N GLU A 136 7.17 10.04 19.30
CA GLU A 136 7.81 11.33 19.06
C GLU A 136 6.83 12.29 18.38
N HIS A 137 6.67 13.50 18.95
CA HIS A 137 5.74 14.50 18.43
C HIS A 137 6.31 15.92 18.52
N HIS A 138 5.78 16.81 17.67
CA HIS A 138 6.15 18.22 17.67
C HIS A 138 5.73 18.91 18.99
N ASN A 139 6.57 19.80 19.51
CA ASN A 139 6.41 20.47 20.82
C ASN A 139 6.34 19.53 22.04
N GLN A 140 7.08 18.43 22.02
CA GLN A 140 7.21 17.57 23.20
C GLN A 140 7.93 18.27 24.37
N THR A 141 7.54 17.91 25.60
CA THR A 141 8.20 18.45 26.79
C THR A 141 9.66 17.95 26.85
N HIS A 142 10.57 18.79 27.36
CA HIS A 142 11.99 18.46 27.43
C HIS A 142 12.26 17.14 28.18
N ILE A 143 11.49 16.86 29.23
CA ILE A 143 11.60 15.61 30.01
C ILE A 143 11.17 14.39 29.18
N PHE A 144 10.10 14.52 28.38
CA PHE A 144 9.62 13.45 27.52
C PHE A 144 10.61 13.12 26.41
N GLY A 145 11.18 14.13 25.75
CA GLY A 145 12.22 13.95 24.73
C GLY A 145 13.48 13.27 25.29
N LEU A 146 13.96 13.69 26.46
CA LEU A 146 15.09 13.04 27.13
C LEU A 146 14.78 11.57 27.50
N THR A 147 13.57 11.30 27.98
CA THR A 147 13.16 9.93 28.35
C THR A 147 13.15 9.01 27.13
N LEU A 148 12.61 9.48 25.99
CA LEU A 148 12.65 8.74 24.73
C LEU A 148 14.08 8.49 24.24
N ASP A 149 14.98 9.48 24.40
CA ASP A 149 16.39 9.35 24.01
C ASP A 149 17.15 8.29 24.83
N TYR A 150 16.95 8.29 26.16
CA TYR A 150 17.48 7.23 27.02
C TYR A 150 16.93 5.85 26.65
N ILE A 151 15.63 5.75 26.37
CA ILE A 151 15.00 4.49 25.95
C ILE A 151 15.61 4.01 24.62
N ASN A 152 15.83 4.90 23.66
CA ASN A 152 16.46 4.58 22.39
C ASN A 152 17.90 4.06 22.59
N HIS A 153 18.69 4.70 23.45
CA HIS A 153 20.02 4.21 23.79
C HIS A 153 20.01 2.82 24.43
N VAL A 154 19.04 2.51 25.30
CA VAL A 154 18.87 1.17 25.88
C VAL A 154 18.54 0.15 24.80
N PHE A 155 17.65 0.47 23.85
CA PHE A 155 17.32 -0.42 22.74
C PHE A 155 18.47 -0.65 21.75
N VAL A 156 19.35 0.33 21.56
CA VAL A 156 20.56 0.18 20.71
C VAL A 156 21.63 -0.69 21.38
N ALA A 157 21.71 -0.67 22.71
CA ALA A 157 22.67 -1.48 23.47
C ALA A 157 22.21 -2.93 23.71
N MET A 158 20.90 -3.19 23.63
CA MET A 158 20.27 -4.51 23.79
C MET A 158 20.42 -5.38 22.53
#